data_AF-A0A8D4UTV3-F1
#
_entry.id   AF-A0A8D4UTV3-F1
#
_cell.length_a   1.000
_cell.length_b   1.000
_cell.length_c   1.000
_cell.angle_alpha   90.00
_cell.angle_beta   90.00
_cell.angle_gamma   90.00
#
_symmetry.space_group_name_H-M   'P 1'
#
loop_
_entity.id
_entity.type
_entity.pdbx_description
1 polymer ?
#
loop_
_entity_poly.entity_id
_entity_poly.type
_entity_poly.pdbx_seq_one_letter_code
_entity_poly.pdbx_strand_id
1 'polypeptide(L)'
;MFIIPYLVLAAVALLFSFICYMMFFGVPGRKKTADHREIEKKASEVPSREDIVKKVPLPKSEPHKEKKLYTDEKTQILPPRLGKTKKAEADEEKTKIFSKEELEKTAERDPVPHAKGPFPPEPNPVILNEEPDVDFLEEYFVKHFLNRYGAVSHTVEQDTRKVTHRLIDGLHMRRKEAVDTLTHIMVQEALQNAQRTYVMMPTDTVLEMVNDAFYDVAHGSRSDTKTILAYDALRAMPRMDESEFHALALLLLIHYSRNTDNYDAGHLKSYTEKYVVPFVGKLPDEYSGYQQLEYLHCVSLENKDIAFGQVLHDSYPLIFAFRGCMKAELLSVYPSWPEGSIVSSLYNSYYKPAAVDESMLSELMNDMGIEDTGRREGILAIVESRPVPYDKKEMEYTLGKISPELEKMREAWDNSMLRRSSLTLMGMYIAKICIRETIGEDFDLSHWM
;
A
#
# COMPACT_ATOMS: atom_id res chain seq x y z
N MET A 1 19.07 70.87 20.47
CA MET A 1 19.30 69.65 21.27
C MET A 1 18.35 68.53 20.81
N PHE A 2 18.48 68.00 19.58
CA PHE A 2 17.49 67.07 18.99
C PHE A 2 18.06 66.01 18.01
N ILE A 3 19.38 65.79 17.98
CA ILE A 3 20.02 64.88 17.01
C ILE A 3 20.33 63.48 17.61
N ILE A 4 20.52 63.42 18.93
CA ILE A 4 20.93 62.19 19.66
C ILE A 4 19.93 61.01 19.51
N PRO A 5 18.59 61.20 19.58
CA PRO A 5 17.66 60.06 19.50
C PRO A 5 17.69 59.33 18.15
N TYR A 6 17.82 60.08 17.06
CA TYR A 6 17.84 59.53 15.70
C TYR A 6 19.13 58.78 15.40
N LEU A 7 20.26 59.19 15.99
CA LEU A 7 21.54 58.48 15.87
C LEU A 7 21.49 57.10 16.56
N VAL A 8 20.82 57.00 17.71
CA VAL A 8 20.61 55.72 18.40
C VAL A 8 19.69 54.80 17.60
N LEU A 9 18.57 55.33 17.07
CA LEU A 9 17.66 54.57 16.21
C LEU A 9 18.33 54.06 14.92
N ALA A 10 19.16 54.88 14.27
CA ALA A 10 19.94 54.48 13.11
C ALA A 10 20.96 53.37 13.44
N ALA A 11 21.65 53.48 14.59
CA ALA A 11 22.58 52.45 15.04
C ALA A 11 21.88 51.11 15.33
N VAL A 12 20.72 51.13 15.99
CA VAL A 12 19.92 49.92 16.26
C VAL A 12 19.39 49.29 14.96
N ALA A 13 18.92 50.10 14.00
CA ALA A 13 18.46 49.60 12.70
C ALA A 13 19.57 48.96 11.87
N LEU A 14 20.77 49.56 11.84
CA LEU A 14 21.93 48.98 11.16
C LEU A 14 22.42 47.69 11.83
N LEU A 15 22.43 47.65 13.16
CA LEU A 15 22.84 46.46 13.92
C LEU A 15 21.83 45.31 13.77
N PHE A 16 20.53 45.60 13.76
CA PHE A 16 19.48 44.64 13.43
C PHE A 16 19.62 44.11 11.99
N SER A 17 19.82 45.00 11.01
CA SER A 17 20.00 44.60 9.61
C SER A 17 21.27 43.75 9.41
N PHE A 18 22.36 44.04 10.12
CA PHE A 18 23.57 43.22 10.12
C PHE A 18 23.35 41.83 10.73
N ILE A 19 22.61 41.73 11.85
CA ILE A 19 22.24 40.44 12.45
C ILE A 19 21.35 39.63 11.49
N CYS A 20 20.34 40.25 10.87
CA CYS A 20 19.50 39.58 9.88
C CYS A 20 20.32 39.11 8.66
N TYR A 21 21.25 39.91 8.16
CA TYR A 21 22.14 39.54 7.05
C TYR A 21 23.03 38.33 7.42
N MET A 22 23.62 38.35 8.61
CA MET A 22 24.42 37.23 9.15
C MET A 22 23.58 35.96 9.32
N MET A 23 22.31 36.09 9.73
CA MET A 23 21.39 34.97 9.95
C MET A 23 20.88 34.35 8.64
N PHE A 24 20.73 35.13 7.57
CA PHE A 24 20.22 34.65 6.27
C PHE A 24 21.31 34.22 5.28
N PHE A 25 22.50 34.84 5.29
CA PHE A 25 23.54 34.56 4.28
C PHE A 25 24.79 33.84 4.80
N GLY A 26 25.00 33.78 6.12
CA GLY A 26 26.09 33.02 6.74
C GLY A 26 27.50 33.60 6.53
N VAL A 27 28.44 33.25 7.41
CA VAL A 27 29.84 33.73 7.34
C VAL A 27 30.72 32.72 6.60
N PRO A 28 31.53 33.13 5.60
CA PRO A 28 32.33 32.20 4.81
C PRO A 28 33.75 31.90 5.36
N GLY A 29 34.05 30.61 5.59
CA GLY A 29 35.41 30.05 5.77
C GLY A 29 35.84 29.81 7.24
N ARG A 30 36.65 28.78 7.59
CA ARG A 30 37.55 27.89 6.80
C ARG A 30 37.69 26.49 7.47
N LYS A 31 38.11 25.47 6.70
CA LYS A 31 38.03 24.01 7.01
C LYS A 31 39.06 23.46 8.04
N LYS A 32 38.66 22.55 8.95
CA LYS A 32 38.98 21.07 8.93
C LYS A 32 38.65 20.30 10.25
N THR A 33 38.37 19.00 10.06
CA THR A 33 38.50 17.83 10.97
C THR A 33 37.57 17.60 12.17
N ALA A 34 37.23 16.29 12.33
CA ALA A 34 36.77 15.55 13.51
C ALA A 34 35.26 15.45 13.82
N ASP A 35 34.69 14.34 13.32
CA ASP A 35 33.95 13.30 14.04
C ASP A 35 32.47 13.47 14.43
N HIS A 36 31.75 12.34 14.38
CA HIS A 36 30.37 12.17 14.83
C HIS A 36 30.30 12.12 16.37
N ARG A 37 29.37 12.87 16.96
CA ARG A 37 28.25 12.31 17.75
C ARG A 37 27.42 13.43 18.40
N GLU A 38 26.15 13.08 18.65
CA GLU A 38 25.32 13.65 19.72
C GLU A 38 25.14 15.18 19.68
N ILE A 39 24.41 15.61 18.64
CA ILE A 39 23.36 16.62 18.86
C ILE A 39 22.30 15.97 19.76
N GLU A 40 22.56 16.00 21.06
CA GLU A 40 21.55 15.80 22.10
C GLU A 40 21.62 17.00 23.04
N LYS A 41 20.45 17.54 23.39
CA LYS A 41 20.18 18.77 24.16
C LYS A 41 20.30 20.07 23.34
N LYS A 42 19.25 20.91 23.29
CA LYS A 42 17.88 20.71 23.79
C LYS A 42 16.95 21.68 23.05
N ALA A 43 16.07 21.18 22.20
CA ALA A 43 14.75 21.81 22.06
C ALA A 43 13.94 21.33 23.27
N SER A 44 13.96 22.12 24.33
CA SER A 44 13.12 21.93 25.52
C SER A 44 11.87 22.82 25.37
N GLU A 45 10.74 22.60 26.05
CA GLU A 45 10.32 21.55 26.99
C GLU A 45 8.79 21.50 26.92
N VAL A 46 8.18 20.32 26.90
CA VAL A 46 6.72 20.15 27.07
C VAL A 46 6.53 19.21 28.27
N PRO A 47 5.65 19.55 29.25
CA PRO A 47 5.76 18.98 30.60
C PRO A 47 5.37 17.50 30.70
N SER A 48 6.02 16.82 31.65
CA SER A 48 5.80 15.41 32.00
C SER A 48 4.47 15.18 32.72
N ARG A 49 4.01 13.92 32.68
CA ARG A 49 2.67 13.45 33.01
C ARG A 49 2.57 12.84 34.42
N GLU A 50 3.10 13.52 35.43
CA GLU A 50 3.12 13.02 36.83
C GLU A 50 2.28 13.82 37.85
N ASP A 51 1.68 14.94 37.45
CA ASP A 51 0.60 15.54 38.24
C ASP A 51 -0.76 14.91 37.90
N ILE A 52 -1.58 14.69 38.95
CA ILE A 52 -2.92 14.08 38.92
C ILE A 52 -2.95 12.54 38.79
N VAL A 53 -2.19 11.84 39.66
CA VAL A 53 -2.69 10.58 40.27
C VAL A 53 -2.61 10.68 41.80
N LYS A 54 -3.70 11.14 42.43
CA LYS A 54 -4.15 10.76 43.80
C LYS A 54 -5.44 11.47 44.22
N LYS A 55 -6.56 10.75 44.16
CA LYS A 55 -7.54 10.50 45.25
C LYS A 55 -8.77 9.75 44.72
N VAL A 56 -8.98 8.47 45.09
CA VAL A 56 -10.01 7.99 46.07
C VAL A 56 -11.14 7.21 45.31
N PRO A 57 -11.77 6.12 45.83
CA PRO A 57 -11.33 4.75 45.51
C PRO A 57 -12.46 3.75 45.10
N LEU A 58 -12.12 2.46 44.89
CA LEU A 58 -13.08 1.33 44.72
C LEU A 58 -13.81 0.97 46.04
N PRO A 59 -15.08 0.54 46.02
CA PRO A 59 -15.48 -0.89 45.89
C PRO A 59 -16.82 -1.13 45.13
N LYS A 60 -17.32 -2.34 44.79
CA LYS A 60 -16.82 -3.73 44.61
C LYS A 60 -17.88 -4.55 43.81
N SER A 61 -17.55 -5.78 43.38
CA SER A 61 -18.43 -6.86 42.92
C SER A 61 -19.26 -7.50 44.08
N GLU A 62 -20.28 -8.38 43.93
CA GLU A 62 -20.97 -9.14 42.85
C GLU A 62 -22.40 -9.56 43.39
N PRO A 63 -23.25 -10.51 42.85
CA PRO A 63 -23.12 -11.48 41.75
C PRO A 63 -24.33 -11.53 40.76
N HIS A 64 -24.49 -12.66 40.05
CA HIS A 64 -25.51 -13.00 39.03
C HIS A 64 -27.01 -12.81 39.37
N LYS A 65 -27.78 -12.33 38.37
CA LYS A 65 -29.13 -12.84 38.05
C LYS A 65 -29.45 -12.70 36.55
N GLU A 66 -30.45 -13.45 36.09
CA GLU A 66 -30.64 -13.85 34.68
C GLU A 66 -31.18 -12.77 33.71
N LYS A 67 -31.03 -13.06 32.41
CA LYS A 67 -31.36 -12.21 31.25
C LYS A 67 -32.79 -11.62 31.30
N LYS A 68 -32.89 -10.34 30.93
CA LYS A 68 -33.94 -9.86 30.02
C LYS A 68 -33.32 -9.01 28.91
N LEU A 69 -33.63 -9.37 27.67
CA LEU A 69 -33.42 -8.52 26.51
C LEU A 69 -34.38 -7.34 26.62
N TYR A 70 -33.87 -6.11 26.60
CA TYR A 70 -34.69 -4.91 26.51
C TYR A 70 -34.20 -3.99 25.40
N THR A 71 -34.93 -4.04 24.29
CA THR A 71 -35.17 -2.90 23.43
C THR A 71 -36.05 -1.89 24.17
N ASP A 72 -35.62 -0.63 24.21
CA ASP A 72 -36.47 0.56 24.33
C ASP A 72 -35.65 1.61 23.55
N GLU A 73 -36.09 2.18 22.43
CA GLU A 73 -37.25 3.08 22.29
C GLU A 73 -37.30 4.18 23.38
N LYS A 74 -37.86 5.34 23.02
CA LYS A 74 -37.98 6.55 23.85
C LYS A 74 -36.74 7.45 23.96
N THR A 75 -36.34 8.04 22.81
CA THR A 75 -36.21 9.51 22.84
C THR A 75 -37.62 10.08 22.84
N GLN A 76 -38.24 10.19 24.02
CA GLN A 76 -39.60 10.72 24.16
C GLN A 76 -39.58 12.24 24.14
N ILE A 77 -40.14 12.82 23.08
CA ILE A 77 -40.43 14.26 23.01
C ILE A 77 -41.65 14.54 23.91
N LEU A 78 -41.45 15.36 24.94
CA LEU A 78 -42.49 15.81 25.87
C LEU A 78 -42.72 17.33 25.75
N PRO A 79 -43.91 17.84 26.12
CA PRO A 79 -44.57 18.91 25.36
C PRO A 79 -44.13 20.34 25.71
N PRO A 80 -44.42 21.33 24.84
CA PRO A 80 -44.01 22.71 25.04
C PRO A 80 -44.71 23.37 26.24
N ARG A 81 -43.93 24.04 27.09
CA ARG A 81 -44.44 24.83 28.22
C ARG A 81 -45.02 26.15 27.73
N LEU A 82 -46.31 26.39 27.99
CA LEU A 82 -46.89 27.74 27.88
C LEU A 82 -46.31 28.64 28.99
N GLY A 83 -45.66 29.73 28.60
CA GLY A 83 -45.08 30.71 29.54
C GLY A 83 -44.64 31.98 28.85
N LYS A 84 -45.59 32.87 28.53
CA LYS A 84 -45.35 34.13 27.79
C LYS A 84 -44.23 34.97 28.40
N THR A 85 -43.28 35.37 27.52
CA THR A 85 -42.40 36.57 27.52
C THR A 85 -41.09 36.32 26.73
N LYS A 86 -41.01 35.28 25.88
CA LYS A 86 -39.74 34.56 25.67
C LYS A 86 -39.43 34.29 24.20
N LYS A 87 -38.31 34.92 23.79
CA LYS A 87 -37.44 34.78 22.61
C LYS A 87 -37.92 33.95 21.39
N ALA A 88 -37.99 34.68 20.26
CA ALA A 88 -37.29 34.41 19.00
C ALA A 88 -37.07 32.95 18.56
N GLU A 89 -37.95 32.47 17.67
CA GLU A 89 -37.71 31.45 16.63
C GLU A 89 -38.94 31.43 15.71
N ALA A 90 -38.78 31.80 14.43
CA ALA A 90 -39.87 31.82 13.43
C ALA A 90 -39.35 31.96 11.98
N ASP A 91 -38.48 31.05 11.53
CA ASP A 91 -38.15 30.91 10.09
C ASP A 91 -37.81 29.45 9.69
N GLU A 92 -38.14 28.46 10.54
CA GLU A 92 -37.81 27.03 10.34
C GLU A 92 -38.92 26.20 9.65
N GLU A 93 -40.00 26.82 9.15
CA GLU A 93 -41.03 26.13 8.36
C GLU A 93 -40.74 26.12 6.84
N LYS A 94 -39.54 25.67 6.43
CA LYS A 94 -39.15 25.57 5.00
C LYS A 94 -38.75 24.18 4.51
N THR A 95 -38.95 23.13 5.31
CA THR A 95 -38.82 21.73 4.88
C THR A 95 -40.07 20.94 5.25
N LYS A 96 -41.08 20.99 4.38
CA LYS A 96 -42.19 20.02 4.40
C LYS A 96 -41.78 18.75 3.68
N ILE A 97 -42.08 17.61 4.29
CA ILE A 97 -42.08 16.30 3.61
C ILE A 97 -43.43 16.19 2.89
N PHE A 98 -43.41 16.17 1.56
CA PHE A 98 -44.62 16.01 0.75
C PHE A 98 -45.28 14.66 0.99
N SER A 99 -46.61 14.62 1.09
CA SER A 99 -47.33 13.34 1.06
C SER A 99 -47.30 12.75 -0.36
N LYS A 100 -47.49 11.43 -0.48
CA LYS A 100 -47.58 10.77 -1.80
C LYS A 100 -48.66 11.39 -2.69
N GLU A 101 -49.77 11.80 -2.07
CA GLU A 101 -50.92 12.44 -2.71
C GLU A 101 -50.65 13.89 -3.16
N GLU A 102 -49.76 14.62 -2.48
CA GLU A 102 -49.27 15.93 -2.95
C GLU A 102 -48.30 15.78 -4.13
N LEU A 103 -47.45 14.74 -4.10
CA LEU A 103 -46.54 14.40 -5.20
C LEU A 103 -47.32 14.01 -6.47
N GLU A 104 -48.33 13.14 -6.35
CA GLU A 104 -49.18 12.72 -7.47
C GLU A 104 -49.96 13.91 -8.07
N LYS A 105 -50.49 14.83 -7.25
CA LYS A 105 -51.12 16.08 -7.73
C LYS A 105 -50.16 17.07 -8.39
N THR A 106 -48.85 16.91 -8.19
CA THR A 106 -47.84 17.74 -8.88
C THR A 106 -47.38 17.10 -10.20
N ALA A 107 -47.64 15.80 -10.39
CA ALA A 107 -47.37 15.07 -11.63
C ALA A 107 -48.42 15.34 -12.73
N GLU A 108 -49.63 15.76 -12.37
CA GLU A 108 -50.67 16.24 -13.32
C GLU A 108 -50.39 17.66 -13.88
N ARG A 109 -49.12 18.01 -14.07
CA ARG A 109 -48.74 19.20 -14.87
C ARG A 109 -48.65 18.80 -16.33
N ASP A 110 -49.27 19.60 -17.20
CA ASP A 110 -49.09 19.51 -18.64
C ASP A 110 -47.60 19.36 -18.99
N PRO A 111 -47.24 18.53 -19.98
CA PRO A 111 -45.84 18.29 -20.34
C PRO A 111 -45.17 19.62 -20.66
N VAL A 112 -44.30 20.06 -19.75
CA VAL A 112 -43.54 21.30 -19.91
C VAL A 112 -42.80 21.18 -21.24
N PRO A 113 -43.08 22.02 -22.25
CA PRO A 113 -42.44 21.91 -23.54
C PRO A 113 -40.94 22.04 -23.29
N HIS A 114 -40.17 21.00 -23.64
CA HIS A 114 -38.73 20.94 -23.36
C HIS A 114 -38.11 22.28 -23.72
N ALA A 115 -37.67 23.02 -22.69
CA ALA A 115 -37.02 24.28 -22.88
C ALA A 115 -35.81 24.01 -23.79
N LYS A 116 -35.80 24.63 -24.97
CA LYS A 116 -34.68 24.54 -25.91
C LYS A 116 -33.51 25.32 -25.33
N GLY A 117 -32.84 24.72 -24.34
CA GLY A 117 -31.49 25.08 -23.99
C GLY A 117 -30.59 24.93 -25.22
N PRO A 118 -29.39 25.54 -25.20
CA PRO A 118 -28.45 25.44 -26.31
C PRO A 118 -27.96 23.99 -26.55
N PHE A 119 -28.20 23.08 -25.59
CA PHE A 119 -27.89 21.66 -25.69
C PHE A 119 -29.18 20.86 -25.94
N PRO A 120 -29.19 19.96 -26.94
CA PRO A 120 -30.30 19.01 -27.10
C PRO A 120 -30.35 18.06 -25.89
N PRO A 121 -31.52 17.47 -25.58
CA PRO A 121 -31.62 16.43 -24.56
C PRO A 121 -30.72 15.25 -24.92
N GLU A 122 -30.10 14.64 -23.91
CA GLU A 122 -29.27 13.44 -24.10
C GLU A 122 -30.10 12.31 -24.74
N PRO A 123 -29.51 11.53 -25.67
CA PRO A 123 -30.21 10.40 -26.27
C PRO A 123 -30.54 9.33 -25.22
N ASN A 124 -31.72 8.73 -25.33
CA ASN A 124 -32.12 7.61 -24.47
C ASN A 124 -31.07 6.48 -24.51
N PRO A 125 -30.87 5.75 -23.39
CA PRO A 125 -29.93 4.63 -23.35
C PRO A 125 -30.29 3.57 -24.40
N VAL A 126 -29.27 3.04 -25.08
CA VAL A 126 -29.46 2.02 -26.12
C VAL A 126 -29.85 0.70 -25.45
N ILE A 127 -31.07 0.24 -25.73
CA ILE A 127 -31.53 -1.09 -25.36
C ILE A 127 -31.20 -2.02 -26.54
N LEU A 128 -30.41 -3.06 -26.27
CA LEU A 128 -30.05 -4.09 -27.26
C LEU A 128 -31.28 -4.97 -27.54
N ASN A 129 -31.87 -4.82 -28.73
CA ASN A 129 -33.07 -5.54 -29.15
C ASN A 129 -32.77 -6.77 -30.04
N GLU A 130 -31.54 -6.91 -30.50
CA GLU A 130 -31.03 -8.00 -31.35
C GLU A 130 -29.81 -8.63 -30.67
N GLU A 131 -29.46 -9.90 -30.98
CA GLU A 131 -28.20 -10.51 -30.50
C GLU A 131 -27.00 -9.69 -31.04
N PRO A 132 -26.23 -8.99 -30.19
CA PRO A 132 -25.11 -8.18 -30.66
C PRO A 132 -23.91 -9.06 -31.02
N ASP A 133 -23.08 -8.62 -31.97
CA ASP A 133 -21.79 -9.24 -32.25
C ASP A 133 -20.68 -8.64 -31.37
N VAL A 134 -19.56 -9.36 -31.19
CA VAL A 134 -18.42 -8.91 -30.37
C VAL A 134 -17.82 -7.63 -30.94
N ASP A 135 -17.60 -7.56 -32.26
CA ASP A 135 -17.06 -6.38 -32.95
C ASP A 135 -17.96 -5.14 -32.76
N PHE A 136 -19.28 -5.34 -32.69
CA PHE A 136 -20.24 -4.28 -32.41
C PHE A 136 -20.18 -3.82 -30.95
N LEU A 137 -20.04 -4.76 -29.99
CA LEU A 137 -19.85 -4.43 -28.59
C LEU A 137 -18.55 -3.68 -28.33
N GLU A 138 -17.44 -4.06 -28.99
CA GLU A 138 -16.14 -3.37 -28.88
C GLU A 138 -16.26 -1.88 -29.28
N GLU A 139 -16.78 -1.59 -30.48
CA GLU A 139 -16.99 -0.19 -30.93
C GLU A 139 -17.98 0.55 -30.01
N TYR A 140 -19.01 -0.14 -29.52
CA TYR A 140 -19.97 0.45 -28.58
C TYR A 140 -19.33 0.83 -27.24
N PHE A 141 -18.46 -0.01 -26.67
CA PHE A 141 -17.75 0.28 -25.42
C PHE A 141 -16.74 1.41 -25.58
N VAL A 142 -16.00 1.45 -26.70
CA VAL A 142 -15.11 2.58 -27.03
C VAL A 142 -15.91 3.88 -27.10
N LYS A 143 -17.00 3.89 -27.88
CA LYS A 143 -17.85 5.08 -28.04
C LYS A 143 -18.52 5.51 -26.74
N HIS A 144 -18.98 4.58 -25.93
CA HIS A 144 -19.58 4.85 -24.62
C HIS A 144 -18.56 5.50 -23.67
N PHE A 145 -17.33 4.98 -23.61
CA PHE A 145 -16.25 5.57 -22.80
C PHE A 145 -15.94 7.00 -23.24
N LEU A 146 -15.73 7.24 -24.54
CA LEU A 146 -15.38 8.56 -25.05
C LEU A 146 -16.49 9.59 -24.81
N ASN A 147 -17.76 9.21 -25.00
CA ASN A 147 -18.92 10.08 -24.75
C ASN A 147 -19.08 10.46 -23.27
N ARG A 148 -18.46 9.75 -22.32
CA ARG A 148 -18.50 10.08 -20.89
C ARG A 148 -17.65 11.31 -20.54
N TYR A 149 -16.80 11.77 -21.45
CA TYR A 149 -15.92 12.93 -21.28
C TYR A 149 -16.30 14.04 -22.28
N GLY A 150 -16.42 15.28 -21.80
CA GLY A 150 -16.92 16.40 -22.62
C GLY A 150 -16.03 16.81 -23.80
N ALA A 151 -14.75 16.44 -23.77
CA ALA A 151 -13.81 16.55 -24.89
C ALA A 151 -12.70 15.49 -24.73
N VAL A 152 -12.34 14.81 -25.82
CA VAL A 152 -11.30 13.78 -25.87
C VAL A 152 -10.30 14.09 -26.97
N SER A 153 -9.03 13.73 -26.78
CA SER A 153 -8.00 13.81 -27.81
C SER A 153 -7.99 12.54 -28.68
N HIS A 154 -7.35 12.63 -29.85
CA HIS A 154 -7.08 11.47 -30.70
C HIS A 154 -6.24 10.40 -29.98
N THR A 155 -5.33 10.81 -29.07
CA THR A 155 -4.56 9.85 -28.25
C THR A 155 -5.48 9.09 -27.32
N VAL A 156 -6.39 9.76 -26.60
CA VAL A 156 -7.39 9.12 -25.73
C VAL A 156 -8.28 8.16 -26.52
N GLU A 157 -8.70 8.50 -27.74
CA GLU A 157 -9.41 7.56 -28.62
C GLU A 157 -8.56 6.32 -28.95
N GLN A 158 -7.31 6.51 -29.39
CA GLN A 158 -6.41 5.41 -29.73
C GLN A 158 -6.11 4.51 -28.52
N ASP A 159 -5.85 5.09 -27.36
CA ASP A 159 -5.57 4.36 -26.12
C ASP A 159 -6.81 3.58 -25.65
N THR A 160 -8.00 4.20 -25.72
CA THR A 160 -9.28 3.53 -25.44
C THR A 160 -9.51 2.35 -26.38
N ARG A 161 -9.23 2.51 -27.69
CA ARG A 161 -9.32 1.42 -28.67
C ARG A 161 -8.32 0.30 -28.37
N LYS A 162 -7.04 0.63 -28.13
CA LYS A 162 -5.96 -0.33 -27.80
C LYS A 162 -6.33 -1.19 -26.59
N VAL A 163 -6.76 -0.56 -25.48
CA VAL A 163 -7.14 -1.32 -24.27
C VAL A 163 -8.41 -2.13 -24.49
N THR A 164 -9.48 -1.56 -25.06
CA THR A 164 -10.74 -2.30 -25.26
C THR A 164 -10.53 -3.55 -26.12
N HIS A 165 -9.74 -3.42 -27.19
CA HIS A 165 -9.38 -4.55 -28.04
C HIS A 165 -8.57 -5.61 -27.28
N ARG A 166 -7.50 -5.20 -26.55
CA ARG A 166 -6.67 -6.10 -25.75
C ARG A 166 -7.48 -6.89 -24.73
N LEU A 167 -8.39 -6.21 -24.01
CA LEU A 167 -9.28 -6.80 -23.01
C LEU A 167 -10.20 -7.87 -23.59
N ILE A 168 -10.80 -7.60 -24.77
CA ILE A 168 -11.77 -8.50 -25.42
C ILE A 168 -11.05 -9.70 -26.06
N ASP A 169 -9.93 -9.48 -26.75
CA ASP A 169 -9.10 -10.55 -27.32
C ASP A 169 -8.53 -11.47 -26.21
N GLY A 170 -8.09 -10.86 -25.11
CA GLY A 170 -7.59 -11.54 -23.91
C GLY A 170 -8.61 -12.41 -23.19
N LEU A 171 -9.92 -12.29 -23.47
CA LEU A 171 -10.92 -13.20 -22.90
C LEU A 171 -10.79 -14.64 -23.43
N HIS A 172 -10.29 -14.83 -24.65
CA HIS A 172 -10.15 -16.15 -25.29
C HIS A 172 -11.45 -17.02 -25.31
N MET A 173 -12.62 -16.39 -25.13
CA MET A 173 -13.94 -17.03 -25.13
C MET A 173 -14.47 -17.25 -26.56
N ARG A 174 -15.42 -18.17 -26.73
CA ARG A 174 -16.18 -18.30 -27.99
C ARG A 174 -17.10 -17.08 -28.15
N ARG A 175 -17.28 -16.55 -29.36
CA ARG A 175 -18.08 -15.32 -29.60
C ARG A 175 -19.41 -15.21 -28.86
N LYS A 176 -20.26 -16.25 -28.85
CA LYS A 176 -21.55 -16.23 -28.12
C LYS A 176 -21.39 -16.11 -26.59
N GLU A 177 -20.34 -16.72 -26.05
CA GLU A 177 -20.00 -16.72 -24.63
C GLU A 177 -19.37 -15.38 -24.22
N ALA A 178 -18.50 -14.83 -25.09
CA ALA A 178 -17.99 -13.46 -24.95
C ALA A 178 -19.12 -12.42 -24.93
N VAL A 179 -20.13 -12.54 -25.81
CA VAL A 179 -21.30 -11.65 -25.83
C VAL A 179 -22.08 -11.70 -24.52
N ASP A 180 -22.43 -12.89 -24.02
CA ASP A 180 -23.15 -13.03 -22.75
C ASP A 180 -22.37 -12.39 -21.59
N THR A 181 -21.09 -12.71 -21.46
CA THR A 181 -20.18 -12.12 -20.46
C THR A 181 -20.07 -10.59 -20.59
N LEU A 182 -19.83 -10.06 -21.79
CA LEU A 182 -19.68 -8.62 -22.05
C LEU A 182 -21.00 -7.83 -21.91
N THR A 183 -22.16 -8.46 -22.04
CA THR A 183 -23.45 -7.80 -21.75
C THR A 183 -23.74 -7.69 -20.25
N HIS A 184 -22.97 -8.37 -19.38
CA HIS A 184 -23.18 -8.31 -17.95
C HIS A 184 -22.67 -6.99 -17.32
N ILE A 185 -23.52 -6.30 -16.55
CA ILE A 185 -23.25 -4.96 -16.01
C ILE A 185 -21.94 -4.84 -15.21
N MET A 186 -21.60 -5.86 -14.41
CA MET A 186 -20.36 -5.89 -13.63
C MET A 186 -19.11 -5.96 -14.52
N VAL A 187 -19.20 -6.68 -15.64
CA VAL A 187 -18.12 -6.77 -16.63
C VAL A 187 -18.00 -5.44 -17.39
N GLN A 188 -19.11 -4.77 -17.71
CA GLN A 188 -19.09 -3.46 -18.34
C GLN A 188 -18.53 -2.35 -17.43
N GLU A 189 -18.79 -2.40 -16.11
CA GLU A 189 -18.19 -1.47 -15.16
C GLU A 189 -16.69 -1.76 -14.98
N ALA A 190 -16.30 -3.04 -14.89
CA ALA A 190 -14.90 -3.46 -14.86
C ALA A 190 -14.13 -3.02 -16.11
N LEU A 191 -14.72 -3.20 -17.30
CA LEU A 191 -14.15 -2.76 -18.59
C LEU A 191 -13.96 -1.23 -18.63
N GLN A 192 -14.94 -0.45 -18.16
CA GLN A 192 -14.81 1.02 -18.08
C GLN A 192 -13.73 1.47 -17.09
N ASN A 193 -13.58 0.76 -15.98
CA ASN A 193 -12.53 1.02 -15.00
C ASN A 193 -11.13 0.63 -15.53
N ALA A 194 -11.02 -0.48 -16.28
CA ALA A 194 -9.81 -0.88 -16.99
C ALA A 194 -9.42 0.15 -18.06
N GLN A 195 -10.37 0.54 -18.93
CA GLN A 195 -10.20 1.61 -19.92
C GLN A 195 -9.68 2.90 -19.26
N ARG A 196 -10.31 3.32 -18.14
CA ARG A 196 -9.94 4.54 -17.42
C ARG A 196 -8.53 4.48 -16.86
N THR A 197 -8.15 3.35 -16.26
CA THR A 197 -6.80 3.14 -15.71
C THR A 197 -5.75 3.28 -16.80
N TYR A 198 -5.90 2.55 -17.91
CA TYR A 198 -4.93 2.60 -19.02
C TYR A 198 -4.88 3.97 -19.69
N VAL A 199 -6.02 4.62 -19.95
CA VAL A 199 -6.06 5.96 -20.58
C VAL A 199 -5.43 7.03 -19.68
N MET A 200 -5.47 6.88 -18.35
CA MET A 200 -4.79 7.77 -17.42
C MET A 200 -3.29 7.47 -17.27
N MET A 201 -2.86 6.24 -17.56
CA MET A 201 -1.46 5.80 -17.46
C MET A 201 -1.11 4.77 -18.55
N PRO A 202 -0.89 5.21 -19.81
CA PRO A 202 -0.79 4.31 -20.97
C PRO A 202 0.59 3.64 -21.10
N THR A 203 0.94 2.80 -20.14
CA THR A 203 2.14 1.95 -20.15
C THR A 203 1.77 0.51 -20.45
N ASP A 204 2.67 -0.26 -21.06
CA ASP A 204 2.38 -1.65 -21.40
C ASP A 204 2.21 -2.52 -20.13
N THR A 205 2.92 -2.22 -19.03
CA THR A 205 2.68 -2.87 -17.72
C THR A 205 1.25 -2.63 -17.23
N VAL A 206 0.74 -1.39 -17.29
CA VAL A 206 -0.65 -1.09 -16.88
C VAL A 206 -1.67 -1.75 -17.81
N LEU A 207 -1.38 -1.85 -19.11
CA LEU A 207 -2.25 -2.53 -20.08
C LEU A 207 -2.48 -4.00 -19.71
N GLU A 208 -1.41 -4.72 -19.40
CA GLU A 208 -1.49 -6.13 -19.01
C GLU A 208 -2.06 -6.27 -17.58
N MET A 209 -1.72 -5.36 -16.65
CA MET A 209 -2.33 -5.36 -15.31
C MET A 209 -3.87 -5.24 -15.35
N VAL A 210 -4.41 -4.36 -16.21
CA VAL A 210 -5.87 -4.22 -16.35
C VAL A 210 -6.48 -5.36 -17.17
N ASN A 211 -5.72 -5.95 -18.11
CA ASN A 211 -6.13 -7.16 -18.83
C ASN A 211 -6.40 -8.31 -17.86
N ASP A 212 -5.49 -8.56 -16.93
CA ASP A 212 -5.60 -9.73 -16.06
C ASP A 212 -6.63 -9.53 -14.94
N ALA A 213 -6.74 -8.31 -14.40
CA ALA A 213 -7.83 -7.99 -13.50
C ALA A 213 -9.19 -8.06 -14.18
N PHE A 214 -9.30 -7.66 -15.46
CA PHE A 214 -10.53 -7.80 -16.23
C PHE A 214 -10.84 -9.27 -16.57
N TYR A 215 -9.83 -10.05 -16.94
CA TYR A 215 -9.93 -11.49 -17.20
C TYR A 215 -10.50 -12.23 -15.98
N ASP A 216 -9.99 -11.92 -14.78
CA ASP A 216 -10.46 -12.50 -13.53
C ASP A 216 -11.92 -12.12 -13.20
N VAL A 217 -12.34 -10.87 -13.49
CA VAL A 217 -13.76 -10.47 -13.36
C VAL A 217 -14.66 -11.18 -14.38
N ALA A 218 -14.19 -11.38 -15.61
CA ALA A 218 -14.97 -11.93 -16.71
C ALA A 218 -15.13 -13.46 -16.63
N HIS A 219 -14.12 -14.18 -16.14
CA HIS A 219 -14.16 -15.64 -15.97
C HIS A 219 -14.61 -16.09 -14.58
N GLY A 220 -14.46 -15.23 -13.57
CA GLY A 220 -14.68 -15.56 -12.18
C GLY A 220 -16.15 -15.66 -11.77
N SER A 221 -16.42 -16.42 -10.70
CA SER A 221 -17.73 -16.39 -10.04
C SER A 221 -17.87 -15.12 -9.21
N ARG A 222 -19.05 -14.48 -9.23
CA ARG A 222 -19.34 -13.26 -8.42
C ARG A 222 -19.29 -13.47 -6.91
N SER A 223 -19.19 -14.73 -6.46
CA SER A 223 -19.03 -15.12 -5.06
C SER A 223 -17.59 -15.50 -4.69
N ASP A 224 -16.67 -15.56 -5.66
CA ASP A 224 -15.28 -15.93 -5.44
C ASP A 224 -14.46 -14.72 -4.99
N THR A 225 -13.62 -14.91 -3.97
CA THR A 225 -12.76 -13.88 -3.38
C THR A 225 -11.92 -13.20 -4.46
N LYS A 226 -11.33 -13.99 -5.38
CA LYS A 226 -10.47 -13.47 -6.45
C LYS A 226 -11.22 -12.51 -7.36
N THR A 227 -12.40 -12.88 -7.83
CA THR A 227 -13.28 -12.05 -8.68
C THR A 227 -13.66 -10.73 -8.02
N ILE A 228 -13.96 -10.76 -6.71
CA ILE A 228 -14.32 -9.56 -5.94
C ILE A 228 -13.12 -8.64 -5.80
N LEU A 229 -11.95 -9.18 -5.44
CA LEU A 229 -10.69 -8.42 -5.35
C LEU A 229 -10.28 -7.82 -6.70
N ALA A 230 -10.45 -8.57 -7.81
CA ALA A 230 -10.19 -8.09 -9.16
C ALA A 230 -11.08 -6.90 -9.55
N TYR A 231 -12.37 -6.98 -9.19
CA TYR A 231 -13.35 -5.92 -9.42
C TYR A 231 -13.04 -4.65 -8.61
N ASP A 232 -12.78 -4.78 -7.31
CA ASP A 232 -12.45 -3.64 -6.46
C ASP A 232 -11.07 -3.05 -6.80
N ALA A 233 -10.10 -3.87 -7.22
CA ALA A 233 -8.82 -3.41 -7.74
C ALA A 233 -8.99 -2.55 -8.99
N LEU A 234 -9.76 -2.99 -9.99
CA LEU A 234 -10.08 -2.18 -11.16
C LEU A 234 -10.73 -0.84 -10.77
N ARG A 235 -11.55 -0.80 -9.72
CA ARG A 235 -12.15 0.44 -9.19
C ARG A 235 -11.16 1.30 -8.38
N ALA A 236 -10.06 0.75 -7.88
CA ALA A 236 -8.99 1.46 -7.19
C ALA A 236 -7.97 2.08 -8.16
N MET A 237 -7.44 1.30 -9.11
CA MET A 237 -6.34 1.67 -10.00
C MET A 237 -6.49 2.99 -10.81
N PRO A 238 -7.68 3.45 -11.26
CA PRO A 238 -7.85 4.76 -11.91
C PRO A 238 -7.55 5.98 -11.02
N ARG A 239 -7.30 5.75 -9.73
CA ARG A 239 -6.96 6.75 -8.72
C ARG A 239 -5.56 6.49 -8.15
N MET A 240 -4.71 5.78 -8.90
CA MET A 240 -3.36 5.40 -8.46
C MET A 240 -2.30 5.79 -9.48
N ASP A 241 -1.08 6.01 -8.98
CA ASP A 241 0.12 6.29 -9.79
C ASP A 241 1.06 5.06 -9.88
N GLU A 242 1.94 5.03 -10.89
CA GLU A 242 2.87 3.90 -11.14
C GLU A 242 3.74 3.58 -9.90
N SER A 243 4.17 4.63 -9.20
CA SER A 243 4.95 4.53 -7.97
C SER A 243 4.18 3.84 -6.82
N GLU A 244 2.86 3.94 -6.81
CA GLU A 244 2.02 3.27 -5.81
C GLU A 244 1.93 1.76 -6.10
N PHE A 245 1.84 1.34 -7.37
CA PHE A 245 1.96 -0.07 -7.74
C PHE A 245 3.32 -0.65 -7.34
N HIS A 246 4.39 0.11 -7.54
CA HIS A 246 5.75 -0.26 -7.13
C HIS A 246 5.90 -0.39 -5.61
N ALA A 247 5.28 0.52 -4.84
CA ALA A 247 5.25 0.43 -3.38
C ALA A 247 4.52 -0.84 -2.90
N LEU A 248 3.37 -1.16 -3.49
CA LEU A 248 2.63 -2.39 -3.18
C LEU A 248 3.44 -3.65 -3.54
N ALA A 249 4.11 -3.66 -4.70
CA ALA A 249 4.99 -4.75 -5.13
C ALA A 249 6.13 -5.01 -4.12
N LEU A 250 6.85 -3.95 -3.70
CA LEU A 250 7.91 -4.07 -2.69
C LEU A 250 7.39 -4.56 -1.33
N LEU A 251 6.21 -4.11 -0.90
CA LEU A 251 5.60 -4.61 0.33
C LEU A 251 5.31 -6.12 0.23
N LEU A 252 4.76 -6.60 -0.90
CA LEU A 252 4.48 -8.03 -1.09
C LEU A 252 5.77 -8.85 -1.06
N LEU A 253 6.78 -8.41 -1.82
CA LEU A 253 8.08 -9.09 -1.90
C LEU A 253 8.80 -9.17 -0.55
N ILE A 254 8.78 -8.11 0.26
CA ILE A 254 9.61 -8.01 1.47
C ILE A 254 8.91 -8.51 2.74
N HIS A 255 7.59 -8.30 2.87
CA HIS A 255 6.84 -8.74 4.07
C HIS A 255 6.12 -10.09 3.91
N TYR A 256 5.72 -10.46 2.70
CA TYR A 256 4.80 -11.59 2.48
C TYR A 256 5.39 -12.68 1.59
N SER A 257 6.55 -12.45 0.98
CA SER A 257 7.35 -13.47 0.29
C SER A 257 8.65 -13.72 1.04
N ARG A 258 9.11 -14.98 1.04
CA ARG A 258 10.44 -15.36 1.52
C ARG A 258 11.06 -16.24 0.45
N ASN A 259 12.15 -15.78 -0.16
CA ASN A 259 12.85 -16.55 -1.17
C ASN A 259 13.86 -17.49 -0.50
N THR A 260 13.68 -18.79 -0.71
CA THR A 260 14.48 -19.88 -0.13
C THR A 260 15.96 -19.81 -0.49
N ASP A 261 16.28 -19.21 -1.63
CA ASP A 261 17.64 -19.19 -2.18
C ASP A 261 18.49 -18.05 -1.60
N ASN A 262 17.92 -17.15 -0.79
CA ASN A 262 18.61 -16.00 -0.16
C ASN A 262 19.55 -16.41 1.00
N TYR A 263 20.30 -17.51 0.85
CA TYR A 263 21.17 -18.07 1.90
C TYR A 263 22.61 -17.52 1.91
N ASP A 264 23.03 -16.75 0.89
CA ASP A 264 24.32 -16.05 0.89
C ASP A 264 24.25 -14.65 0.25
N ALA A 265 25.38 -13.93 0.29
CA ALA A 265 25.47 -12.58 -0.28
C ALA A 265 25.29 -12.53 -1.81
N GLY A 266 25.68 -13.58 -2.54
CA GLY A 266 25.59 -13.63 -4.00
C GLY A 266 24.16 -13.86 -4.48
N HIS A 267 23.44 -14.77 -3.82
CA HIS A 267 22.04 -15.03 -4.08
C HIS A 267 21.16 -13.86 -3.64
N LEU A 268 21.39 -13.29 -2.44
CA LEU A 268 20.65 -12.09 -2.00
C LEU A 268 20.87 -10.89 -2.93
N LYS A 269 22.09 -10.72 -3.45
CA LYS A 269 22.36 -9.72 -4.50
C LYS A 269 21.56 -10.02 -5.77
N SER A 270 21.59 -11.27 -6.26
CA SER A 270 20.88 -11.68 -7.49
C SER A 270 19.36 -11.51 -7.35
N TYR A 271 18.81 -11.82 -6.16
CA TYR A 271 17.42 -11.55 -5.78
C TYR A 271 17.13 -10.05 -5.82
N THR A 272 18.01 -9.21 -5.27
CA THR A 272 17.83 -7.76 -5.29
C THR A 272 17.81 -7.21 -6.73
N GLU A 273 18.76 -7.63 -7.56
CA GLU A 273 18.87 -7.23 -8.97
C GLU A 273 17.64 -7.63 -9.79
N LYS A 274 17.01 -8.78 -9.49
CA LYS A 274 15.82 -9.27 -10.18
C LYS A 274 14.51 -8.70 -9.64
N TYR A 275 14.31 -8.69 -8.33
CA TYR A 275 13.01 -8.42 -7.70
C TYR A 275 12.86 -7.01 -7.12
N VAL A 276 13.94 -6.36 -6.69
CA VAL A 276 13.88 -5.08 -5.97
C VAL A 276 14.17 -3.90 -6.89
N VAL A 277 15.18 -4.04 -7.76
CA VAL A 277 15.61 -2.99 -8.70
C VAL A 277 14.48 -2.46 -9.60
N PRO A 278 13.55 -3.28 -10.16
CA PRO A 278 12.48 -2.75 -11.02
C PRO A 278 11.58 -1.73 -10.32
N PHE A 279 11.34 -1.88 -9.03
CA PHE A 279 10.36 -1.08 -8.30
C PHE A 279 10.98 0.09 -7.52
N VAL A 280 12.15 -0.11 -6.90
CA VAL A 280 12.77 0.84 -5.96
C VAL A 280 13.04 2.24 -6.54
N GLY A 281 13.18 2.35 -7.87
CA GLY A 281 13.49 3.61 -8.55
C GLY A 281 12.30 4.58 -8.74
N LYS A 282 11.06 4.13 -8.53
CA LYS A 282 9.84 4.96 -8.61
C LYS A 282 8.96 4.64 -7.41
N LEU A 283 9.05 5.45 -6.35
CA LEU A 283 8.23 5.30 -5.14
C LEU A 283 7.57 6.64 -4.79
N PRO A 284 6.47 6.65 -4.02
CA PRO A 284 5.82 7.90 -3.63
C PRO A 284 6.76 8.74 -2.76
N ASP A 285 7.18 9.90 -3.27
CA ASP A 285 8.11 10.81 -2.59
C ASP A 285 7.54 11.41 -1.29
N GLU A 286 6.20 11.50 -1.21
CA GLU A 286 5.48 12.16 -0.12
C GLU A 286 4.60 11.21 0.69
N TYR A 287 4.32 11.62 1.93
CA TYR A 287 3.35 10.96 2.81
C TYR A 287 1.95 10.80 2.16
N SER A 288 1.57 11.75 1.31
CA SER A 288 0.29 11.82 0.59
C SER A 288 -0.02 10.56 -0.22
N GLY A 289 0.95 9.98 -0.95
CA GLY A 289 0.74 8.74 -1.73
C GLY A 289 0.45 7.52 -0.85
N TYR A 290 1.10 7.40 0.31
CA TYR A 290 0.80 6.30 1.24
C TYR A 290 -0.55 6.49 1.95
N GLN A 291 -0.97 7.74 2.20
CA GLN A 291 -2.34 8.02 2.65
C GLN A 291 -3.39 7.73 1.57
N GLN A 292 -3.06 7.97 0.30
CA GLN A 292 -3.91 7.62 -0.83
C GLN A 292 -4.08 6.11 -0.95
N LEU A 293 -3.00 5.33 -0.85
CA LEU A 293 -3.05 3.87 -0.74
C LEU A 293 -3.90 3.37 0.44
N GLU A 294 -3.87 4.02 1.60
CA GLU A 294 -4.71 3.67 2.76
C GLU A 294 -6.19 4.04 2.54
N TYR A 295 -6.45 5.22 1.98
CA TYR A 295 -7.80 5.68 1.59
C TYR A 295 -8.44 4.79 0.53
N LEU A 296 -7.65 4.25 -0.40
CA LEU A 296 -8.07 3.27 -1.38
C LEU A 296 -8.20 1.85 -0.80
N HIS A 297 -7.80 1.64 0.45
CA HIS A 297 -7.77 0.34 1.14
C HIS A 297 -6.81 -0.69 0.51
N CYS A 298 -5.71 -0.23 -0.10
CA CYS A 298 -4.61 -1.08 -0.56
C CYS A 298 -3.61 -1.40 0.56
N VAL A 299 -3.40 -0.46 1.49
CA VAL A 299 -2.54 -0.64 2.69
C VAL A 299 -3.29 -0.29 3.97
N SER A 300 -2.73 -0.71 5.10
CA SER A 300 -3.04 -0.23 6.44
C SER A 300 -1.79 0.42 7.03
N LEU A 301 -1.89 1.64 7.59
CA LEU A 301 -0.76 2.29 8.25
C LEU A 301 -0.69 1.92 9.74
N GLU A 302 0.38 1.24 10.11
CA GLU A 302 0.65 0.79 11.46
C GLU A 302 1.26 1.89 12.34
N ASN A 303 1.12 1.74 13.66
CA ASN A 303 1.70 2.63 14.66
C ASN A 303 3.17 2.31 14.99
N LYS A 304 3.71 1.20 14.47
CA LYS A 304 5.08 0.74 14.70
C LYS A 304 5.90 0.90 13.42
N ASP A 305 7.04 1.55 13.52
CA ASP A 305 8.04 1.59 12.46
C ASP A 305 8.89 0.31 12.50
N ILE A 306 9.00 -0.40 11.38
CA ILE A 306 9.87 -1.57 11.19
C ILE A 306 10.91 -1.25 10.11
N ALA A 307 12.14 -0.98 10.53
CA ALA A 307 13.25 -0.69 9.62
C ALA A 307 13.52 -1.87 8.67
N PHE A 308 13.95 -1.60 7.44
CA PHE A 308 14.18 -2.62 6.40
C PHE A 308 15.11 -3.74 6.89
N GLY A 309 16.18 -3.35 7.59
CA GLY A 309 17.13 -4.27 8.19
C GLY A 309 16.54 -5.20 9.27
N GLN A 310 15.50 -4.75 9.98
CA GLN A 310 14.78 -5.59 10.95
C GLN A 310 13.90 -6.59 10.21
N VAL A 311 13.23 -6.20 9.12
CA VAL A 311 12.45 -7.15 8.30
C VAL A 311 13.34 -8.26 7.75
N LEU A 312 14.55 -7.94 7.27
CA LEU A 312 15.51 -8.96 6.83
C LEU A 312 16.04 -9.84 7.99
N HIS A 313 16.25 -9.25 9.17
CA HIS A 313 16.65 -9.99 10.39
C HIS A 313 15.60 -11.01 10.82
N ASP A 314 14.32 -10.63 10.79
CA ASP A 314 13.18 -11.48 11.15
C ASP A 314 12.82 -12.50 10.06
N SER A 315 12.88 -12.12 8.77
CA SER A 315 12.51 -12.99 7.64
C SER A 315 13.57 -14.03 7.27
N TYR A 316 14.86 -13.74 7.53
CA TYR A 316 15.99 -14.63 7.22
C TYR A 316 16.91 -14.82 8.46
N PRO A 317 16.42 -15.43 9.57
CA PRO A 317 17.14 -15.44 10.85
C PRO A 317 18.51 -16.12 10.78
N LEU A 318 18.64 -17.26 10.09
CA LEU A 318 19.94 -17.93 9.98
C LEU A 318 20.96 -17.09 9.24
N ILE A 319 20.54 -16.13 8.41
CA ILE A 319 21.41 -15.30 7.58
C ILE A 319 21.85 -14.04 8.31
N PHE A 320 20.95 -13.38 9.04
CA PHE A 320 21.22 -12.11 9.71
C PHE A 320 21.30 -12.20 11.24
N ALA A 321 20.46 -12.99 11.89
CA ALA A 321 20.37 -13.08 13.35
C ALA A 321 21.44 -13.96 14.02
N PHE A 322 22.20 -14.74 13.23
CA PHE A 322 23.32 -15.55 13.72
C PHE A 322 24.58 -15.30 12.91
N ARG A 323 25.78 -15.40 13.53
CA ARG A 323 27.05 -15.32 12.81
C ARG A 323 27.35 -16.56 11.98
N GLY A 324 26.75 -17.69 12.33
CA GLY A 324 27.15 -19.01 11.87
C GLY A 324 28.31 -19.56 12.72
N CYS A 325 29.06 -20.48 12.14
CA CYS A 325 30.00 -21.34 12.86
C CYS A 325 31.31 -21.55 12.08
N MET A 326 32.30 -22.17 12.71
CA MET A 326 33.52 -22.58 12.02
C MET A 326 33.23 -23.84 11.20
N LYS A 327 33.77 -23.94 9.97
CA LYS A 327 33.54 -25.12 9.11
C LYS A 327 33.93 -26.44 9.77
N ALA A 328 34.95 -26.43 10.64
CA ALA A 328 35.36 -27.60 11.43
C ALA A 328 34.33 -28.02 12.50
N GLU A 329 33.53 -27.09 13.03
CA GLU A 329 32.46 -27.41 14.00
C GLU A 329 31.35 -28.23 13.31
N LEU A 330 30.86 -27.77 12.14
CA LEU A 330 29.87 -28.52 11.35
C LEU A 330 30.38 -29.91 10.93
N LEU A 331 31.63 -29.99 10.45
CA LEU A 331 32.26 -31.24 10.03
C LEU A 331 32.47 -32.23 11.19
N SER A 332 32.52 -31.75 12.44
CA SER A 332 32.65 -32.61 13.62
C SER A 332 31.35 -33.34 13.99
N VAL A 333 30.18 -32.74 13.71
CA VAL A 333 28.87 -33.35 13.95
C VAL A 333 28.41 -34.18 12.75
N TYR A 334 28.66 -33.67 11.53
CA TYR A 334 28.36 -34.39 10.29
C TYR A 334 29.48 -34.13 9.28
N PRO A 335 30.32 -35.13 8.93
CA PRO A 335 31.46 -34.93 8.04
C PRO A 335 31.10 -34.91 6.55
N SER A 336 29.93 -35.44 6.18
CA SER A 336 29.57 -35.77 4.78
C SER A 336 28.66 -34.74 4.10
N TRP A 337 28.87 -33.44 4.35
CA TRP A 337 28.07 -32.39 3.71
C TRP A 337 28.23 -32.41 2.18
N PRO A 338 27.14 -32.32 1.40
CA PRO A 338 27.22 -32.16 -0.05
C PRO A 338 27.90 -30.87 -0.48
N GLU A 339 28.37 -30.82 -1.72
CA GLU A 339 28.91 -29.58 -2.31
C GLU A 339 27.80 -28.52 -2.41
N GLY A 340 28.14 -27.27 -2.09
CA GLY A 340 27.18 -26.16 -2.02
C GLY A 340 26.38 -26.06 -0.71
N SER A 341 26.19 -27.15 0.04
CA SER A 341 25.36 -27.14 1.27
C SER A 341 25.97 -26.37 2.46
N ILE A 342 27.26 -26.01 2.41
CA ILE A 342 27.90 -25.08 3.35
C ILE A 342 28.37 -23.84 2.60
N VAL A 343 27.82 -22.68 2.95
CA VAL A 343 28.08 -21.37 2.34
C VAL A 343 28.84 -20.44 3.29
N SER A 344 29.42 -19.37 2.73
CA SER A 344 30.04 -18.31 3.53
C SER A 344 28.97 -17.49 4.23
N SER A 345 29.15 -17.22 5.52
CA SER A 345 28.33 -16.25 6.24
C SER A 345 28.58 -14.83 5.71
N LEU A 346 27.58 -13.95 5.87
CA LEU A 346 27.74 -12.50 5.71
C LEU A 346 28.80 -11.95 6.68
N TYR A 347 28.92 -12.58 7.84
CA TYR A 347 29.92 -12.29 8.86
C TYR A 347 31.24 -12.98 8.51
N ASN A 348 32.25 -12.19 8.13
CA ASN A 348 33.57 -12.67 7.70
C ASN A 348 34.13 -13.79 8.60
N SER A 349 34.72 -14.82 7.99
CA SER A 349 35.36 -15.99 8.64
C SER A 349 34.44 -17.07 9.19
N TYR A 350 33.11 -16.90 9.12
CA TYR A 350 32.13 -17.92 9.52
C TYR A 350 31.45 -18.57 8.31
N TYR A 351 30.89 -19.75 8.54
CA TYR A 351 30.16 -20.57 7.57
C TYR A 351 28.77 -20.91 8.11
N LYS A 352 27.85 -21.25 7.22
CA LYS A 352 26.46 -21.64 7.52
C LYS A 352 26.01 -22.75 6.58
N PRO A 353 25.03 -23.58 6.97
CA PRO A 353 24.25 -24.36 6.01
C PRO A 353 23.53 -23.44 5.02
N ALA A 354 23.25 -23.94 3.81
CA ALA A 354 22.44 -23.25 2.81
C ALA A 354 20.93 -23.28 3.17
N ALA A 355 20.56 -22.56 4.22
CA ALA A 355 19.19 -22.46 4.74
C ALA A 355 18.93 -21.08 5.37
N VAL A 356 17.71 -20.54 5.21
CA VAL A 356 17.37 -19.20 5.70
C VAL A 356 16.77 -19.17 7.11
N ASP A 357 16.07 -20.23 7.49
CA ASP A 357 15.40 -20.42 8.78
C ASP A 357 15.51 -21.89 9.26
N GLU A 358 15.00 -22.18 10.46
CA GLU A 358 15.01 -23.52 11.06
C GLU A 358 14.20 -24.56 10.24
N SER A 359 13.14 -24.11 9.55
CA SER A 359 12.29 -25.00 8.73
C SER A 359 13.05 -25.48 7.49
N MET A 360 13.69 -24.55 6.76
CA MET A 360 14.58 -24.88 5.66
C MET A 360 15.80 -25.70 6.09
N LEU A 361 16.37 -25.43 7.28
CA LEU A 361 17.46 -26.23 7.81
C LEU A 361 17.01 -27.68 8.10
N SER A 362 15.77 -27.85 8.56
CA SER A 362 15.16 -29.16 8.79
C SER A 362 14.88 -29.91 7.49
N GLU A 363 14.41 -29.22 6.45
CA GLU A 363 14.26 -29.76 5.09
C GLU A 363 15.61 -30.20 4.51
N LEU A 364 16.63 -29.34 4.56
CA LEU A 364 17.99 -29.66 4.12
C LEU A 364 18.55 -30.90 4.85
N MET A 365 18.28 -31.04 6.17
CA MET A 365 18.66 -32.24 6.93
C MET A 365 17.86 -33.50 6.54
N ASN A 366 16.61 -33.36 6.11
CA ASN A 366 15.83 -34.47 5.56
C ASN A 366 16.40 -34.93 4.21
N ASP A 367 16.71 -34.00 3.30
CA ASP A 367 17.28 -34.28 1.97
C ASP A 367 18.67 -34.94 2.05
N MET A 368 19.46 -34.56 3.06
CA MET A 368 20.75 -35.22 3.38
C MET A 368 20.59 -36.58 4.08
N GLY A 369 19.36 -37.05 4.36
CA GLY A 369 19.09 -38.31 5.04
C GLY A 369 19.56 -38.36 6.50
N ILE A 370 19.67 -37.21 7.18
CA ILE A 370 20.13 -37.14 8.57
C ILE A 370 18.93 -37.41 9.50
N GLU A 371 18.64 -38.68 9.79
CA GLU A 371 17.52 -39.05 10.68
C GLU A 371 17.87 -38.97 12.19
N ASP A 372 19.16 -38.97 12.54
CA ASP A 372 19.61 -38.99 13.94
C ASP A 372 19.32 -37.68 14.67
N THR A 373 18.45 -37.74 15.69
CA THR A 373 18.03 -36.57 16.48
C THR A 373 19.19 -35.84 17.14
N GLY A 374 20.18 -36.57 17.67
CA GLY A 374 21.35 -35.97 18.34
C GLY A 374 22.22 -35.16 17.38
N ARG A 375 22.38 -35.61 16.13
CA ARG A 375 23.03 -34.82 15.06
C ARG A 375 22.20 -33.62 14.65
N ARG A 376 20.88 -33.73 14.52
CA ARG A 376 20.00 -32.59 14.19
C ARG A 376 20.12 -31.48 15.24
N GLU A 377 19.95 -31.84 16.51
CA GLU A 377 20.11 -30.92 17.65
C GLU A 377 21.53 -30.34 17.71
N GLY A 378 22.56 -31.16 17.45
CA GLY A 378 23.95 -30.72 17.40
C GLY A 378 24.26 -29.74 16.26
N ILE A 379 23.68 -29.94 15.07
CA ILE A 379 23.80 -29.01 13.94
C ILE A 379 23.10 -27.69 14.29
N LEU A 380 21.85 -27.74 14.77
CA LEU A 380 21.08 -26.54 15.14
C LEU A 380 21.82 -25.73 16.21
N ALA A 381 22.26 -26.38 17.30
CA ALA A 381 23.01 -25.71 18.38
C ALA A 381 24.32 -25.07 17.91
N ILE A 382 24.99 -25.64 16.90
CA ILE A 382 26.21 -25.05 16.31
C ILE A 382 25.86 -23.85 15.41
N VAL A 383 24.79 -23.94 14.62
CA VAL A 383 24.33 -22.83 13.76
C VAL A 383 23.88 -21.63 14.60
N GLU A 384 23.14 -21.89 15.68
CA GLU A 384 22.60 -20.87 16.58
C GLU A 384 23.59 -20.41 17.66
N SER A 385 24.76 -21.05 17.78
CA SER A 385 25.76 -20.82 18.84
C SER A 385 26.22 -19.37 19.04
N ARG A 386 26.03 -18.51 18.03
CA ARG A 386 26.57 -17.14 17.95
C ARG A 386 25.49 -16.16 17.48
N PRO A 387 24.47 -15.85 18.31
CA PRO A 387 23.43 -14.88 17.96
C PRO A 387 24.00 -13.47 17.83
N VAL A 388 23.33 -12.66 17.00
CA VAL A 388 23.62 -11.24 16.75
C VAL A 388 22.35 -10.43 17.00
N PRO A 389 22.32 -9.56 18.02
CA PRO A 389 21.22 -8.63 18.20
C PRO A 389 21.19 -7.65 17.02
N TYR A 390 20.00 -7.23 16.61
CA TYR A 390 19.86 -6.24 15.54
C TYR A 390 20.51 -4.90 15.92
N ASP A 391 21.50 -4.47 15.12
CA ASP A 391 22.03 -3.10 15.13
C ASP A 391 21.88 -2.48 13.75
N LYS A 392 21.31 -1.26 13.70
CA LYS A 392 20.99 -0.58 12.45
C LYS A 392 22.25 -0.21 11.62
N LYS A 393 23.38 0.10 12.26
CA LYS A 393 24.60 0.53 11.57
C LYS A 393 25.41 -0.66 11.05
N GLU A 394 25.50 -1.73 11.82
CA GLU A 394 26.09 -2.99 11.33
C GLU A 394 25.28 -3.55 10.15
N MET A 395 23.95 -3.45 10.20
CA MET A 395 23.09 -3.86 9.10
C MET A 395 23.25 -2.98 7.85
N GLU A 396 23.24 -1.65 8.01
CA GLU A 396 23.51 -0.69 6.92
C GLU A 396 24.84 -0.98 6.21
N TYR A 397 25.93 -1.15 6.97
CA TYR A 397 27.24 -1.53 6.42
C TYR A 397 27.21 -2.90 5.73
N THR A 398 26.48 -3.88 6.28
CA THR A 398 26.39 -5.23 5.70
C THR A 398 25.62 -5.21 4.37
N LEU A 399 24.49 -4.50 4.30
CA LEU A 399 23.69 -4.38 3.08
C LEU A 399 24.45 -3.66 1.97
N GLY A 400 25.09 -2.51 2.26
CA GLY A 400 25.90 -1.77 1.29
C GLY A 400 27.12 -2.56 0.78
N LYS A 401 27.68 -3.46 1.59
CA LYS A 401 28.74 -4.39 1.16
C LYS A 401 28.23 -5.48 0.20
N ILE A 402 26.95 -5.88 0.30
CA ILE A 402 26.34 -6.90 -0.56
C ILE A 402 25.92 -6.30 -1.90
N SER A 403 25.18 -5.19 -1.88
CA SER A 403 24.70 -4.51 -3.09
C SER A 403 24.32 -3.04 -2.79
N PRO A 404 24.74 -2.07 -3.63
CA PRO A 404 24.27 -0.70 -3.51
C PRO A 404 22.78 -0.53 -3.81
N GLU A 405 22.14 -1.51 -4.46
CA GLU A 405 20.69 -1.57 -4.69
C GLU A 405 19.94 -1.91 -3.39
N LEU A 406 20.50 -2.78 -2.53
CA LEU A 406 19.98 -3.00 -1.17
C LEU A 406 20.11 -1.76 -0.30
N GLU A 407 21.19 -0.99 -0.45
CA GLU A 407 21.38 0.27 0.29
C GLU A 407 20.33 1.32 -0.14
N LYS A 408 20.07 1.48 -1.44
CA LYS A 408 18.97 2.31 -1.97
C LYS A 408 17.60 1.85 -1.46
N MET A 409 17.36 0.53 -1.47
CA MET A 409 16.09 -0.04 -0.96
C MET A 409 15.90 0.25 0.53
N ARG A 410 16.94 0.06 1.34
CA ARG A 410 16.95 0.42 2.76
C ARG A 410 16.65 1.90 2.96
N GLU A 411 17.29 2.79 2.20
CA GLU A 411 17.04 4.24 2.29
C GLU A 411 15.62 4.63 1.89
N ALA A 412 15.11 4.08 0.78
CA ALA A 412 13.73 4.31 0.34
C ALA A 412 12.73 3.81 1.39
N TRP A 413 12.94 2.62 1.96
CA TRP A 413 12.09 2.02 2.97
C TRP A 413 12.10 2.78 4.31
N ASP A 414 13.29 3.04 4.85
CA ASP A 414 13.45 3.66 6.17
C ASP A 414 13.04 5.14 6.18
N ASN A 415 13.06 5.83 5.04
CA ASN A 415 12.63 7.23 4.94
C ASN A 415 11.15 7.39 4.54
N SER A 416 10.59 6.49 3.73
CA SER A 416 9.16 6.49 3.35
C SER A 416 8.26 5.81 4.39
N MET A 417 6.94 5.76 4.12
CA MET A 417 6.00 5.04 4.98
C MET A 417 5.95 3.52 4.74
N LEU A 418 6.74 2.95 3.81
CA LEU A 418 6.84 1.50 3.63
C LEU A 418 7.10 0.77 4.95
N ARG A 419 7.99 1.32 5.79
CA ARG A 419 8.29 0.83 7.15
C ARG A 419 7.13 0.81 8.14
N ARG A 420 5.96 1.34 7.75
CA ARG A 420 4.71 1.39 8.52
C ARG A 420 3.52 0.84 7.74
N SER A 421 3.69 0.31 6.53
CA SER A 421 2.59 -0.17 5.70
C SER A 421 2.50 -1.70 5.74
N SER A 422 1.34 -2.23 6.10
CA SER A 422 0.96 -3.62 5.80
C SER A 422 -0.05 -3.67 4.65
N LEU A 423 -0.01 -4.74 3.85
CA LEU A 423 -0.91 -4.91 2.71
C LEU A 423 -2.29 -5.41 3.16
N THR A 424 -3.33 -4.90 2.51
CA THR A 424 -4.65 -5.55 2.51
C THR A 424 -4.68 -6.63 1.42
N LEU A 425 -5.72 -7.48 1.41
CA LEU A 425 -5.92 -8.46 0.33
C LEU A 425 -5.98 -7.82 -1.06
N MET A 426 -6.59 -6.62 -1.18
CA MET A 426 -6.64 -5.89 -2.45
C MET A 426 -5.27 -5.33 -2.83
N GLY A 427 -4.50 -4.84 -1.86
CA GLY A 427 -3.10 -4.44 -2.07
C GLY A 427 -2.21 -5.61 -2.51
N MET A 428 -2.37 -6.79 -1.91
CA MET A 428 -1.67 -8.02 -2.31
C MET A 428 -2.03 -8.43 -3.74
N TYR A 429 -3.32 -8.36 -4.10
CA TYR A 429 -3.80 -8.68 -5.44
C TYR A 429 -3.18 -7.74 -6.50
N ILE A 430 -3.23 -6.43 -6.29
CA ILE A 430 -2.62 -5.43 -7.20
C ILE A 430 -1.10 -5.62 -7.26
N ALA A 431 -0.43 -5.84 -6.12
CA ALA A 431 1.00 -6.11 -6.05
C ALA A 431 1.40 -7.35 -6.86
N LYS A 432 0.66 -8.45 -6.71
CA LYS A 432 0.90 -9.70 -7.44
C LYS A 432 0.89 -9.48 -8.96
N ILE A 433 -0.15 -8.81 -9.47
CA ILE A 433 -0.26 -8.54 -10.92
C ILE A 433 0.87 -7.63 -11.38
N CYS A 434 1.15 -6.54 -10.66
CA CYS A 434 2.29 -5.65 -10.95
C CYS A 434 3.62 -6.41 -11.04
N ILE A 435 3.88 -7.34 -10.11
CA ILE A 435 5.10 -8.17 -10.12
C ILE A 435 5.13 -9.13 -11.32
N ARG A 436 4.02 -9.79 -11.64
CA ARG A 436 3.95 -10.69 -12.81
C ARG A 436 4.22 -9.94 -14.10
N GLU A 437 3.61 -8.76 -14.31
CA GLU A 437 3.79 -8.00 -15.56
C GLU A 437 5.16 -7.30 -15.65
N THR A 438 5.86 -7.12 -14.53
CA THR A 438 7.19 -6.48 -14.51
C THR A 438 8.35 -7.48 -14.56
N ILE A 439 8.20 -8.66 -13.92
CA ILE A 439 9.29 -9.65 -13.73
C ILE A 439 8.98 -11.00 -14.42
N GLY A 440 7.73 -11.28 -14.76
CA GLY A 440 7.29 -12.52 -15.39
C GLY A 440 7.01 -13.67 -14.41
N GLU A 441 6.81 -13.38 -13.11
CA GLU A 441 6.58 -14.40 -12.08
C GLU A 441 5.29 -14.19 -11.30
N ASP A 442 4.54 -15.29 -11.10
CA ASP A 442 3.25 -15.30 -10.41
C ASP A 442 3.42 -15.80 -8.97
N PHE A 443 2.89 -15.04 -8.00
CA PHE A 443 2.97 -15.38 -6.57
C PHE A 443 1.71 -16.13 -6.15
N ASP A 444 1.85 -17.27 -5.46
CA ASP A 444 0.68 -17.96 -4.93
C ASP A 444 0.09 -17.19 -3.75
N LEU A 445 -1.16 -16.73 -3.90
CA LEU A 445 -1.93 -16.06 -2.86
C LEU A 445 -3.06 -16.94 -2.28
N SER A 446 -3.12 -18.23 -2.64
CA SER A 446 -4.19 -19.16 -2.23
C SER A 446 -4.25 -19.43 -0.73
N HIS A 447 -3.26 -18.98 0.06
CA HIS A 447 -3.35 -18.99 1.52
C HIS A 447 -4.19 -17.84 2.08
N TRP A 448 -4.38 -16.76 1.30
CA TRP A 448 -5.06 -15.53 1.71
C TRP A 448 -6.39 -15.27 0.99
N MET A 449 -6.66 -15.97 -0.13
CA MET A 449 -7.87 -15.83 -0.96
C MET A 449 -8.83 -17.01 -0.81
#